data_AF-A0A536CQ86-F1
#
_entry.id   AF-A0A536CQ86-F1
#
_cell.length_a   1.000
_cell.length_b   1.000
_cell.length_c   1.000
_cell.angle_alpha   90.00
_cell.angle_beta   90.00
_cell.angle_gamma   90.00
#
_symmetry.space_group_name_H-M   'P 1'
#
loop_
_entity.id
_entity.type
_entity.pdbx_description
1 polymer ?
#
loop_
_entity_poly.entity_id
_entity_poly.type
_entity_poly.pdbx_seq_one_letter_code
_entity_poly.pdbx_strand_id
1 'polypeptide(L)' 'MAKIGIVKVKLDREVNCYVISDASTKEAVVIDPGLPADKIAEQLNGVTVRWI' A
#
# COMPACT_ATOMS: atom_id res chain seq x y z
N MET A 1 0.88 5.01 20.71
CA MET A 1 1.56 3.93 19.94
C MET A 1 1.03 3.98 18.53
N ALA A 2 1.91 4.02 17.53
CA ALA A 2 1.51 3.93 16.13
C ALA A 2 0.86 2.56 15.87
N LYS A 3 -0.23 2.56 15.11
CA LYS A 3 -0.96 1.33 14.73
C LYS A 3 -0.67 1.06 13.26
N ILE A 4 0.47 0.43 13.00
CA ILE A 4 0.95 0.15 11.65
C ILE A 4 0.33 -1.14 11.12
N GLY A 5 -0.24 -1.09 9.92
CA GLY A 5 -0.69 -2.24 9.15
C GLY A 5 0.17 -2.44 7.90
N ILE A 6 0.27 -3.69 7.44
CA ILE A 6 0.93 -4.04 6.18
C ILE A 6 0.02 -4.97 5.37
N VAL A 7 -0.10 -4.68 4.07
CA VAL A 7 -0.81 -5.52 3.11
C VAL A 7 0.13 -5.84 1.96
N LYS A 8 0.25 -7.12 1.61
CA LYS A 8 0.92 -7.56 0.40
C LYS A 8 -0.07 -7.56 -0.76
N VAL A 9 0.24 -6.84 -1.82
CA VAL A 9 -0.54 -6.80 -3.07
C VAL A 9 0.12 -7.74 -4.07
N LYS A 10 -0.65 -8.75 -4.52
CA LYS A 10 -0.16 -9.69 -5.54
C LYS A 10 -0.31 -9.06 -6.93
N LEU A 11 0.81 -8.73 -7.53
CA LEU A 11 0.93 -8.13 -8.85
C LEU A 11 1.37 -9.16 -9.90
N ASP A 12 1.42 -8.72 -11.16
CA ASP A 12 1.97 -9.50 -12.25
C ASP A 12 3.49 -9.63 -12.13
N ARG A 13 4.08 -10.57 -12.87
CA ARG A 13 5.53 -10.85 -12.88
C ARG A 13 6.13 -11.17 -11.51
N GLU A 14 5.30 -11.63 -10.58
CA GLU A 14 5.68 -12.03 -9.22
C GLU A 14 6.33 -10.90 -8.40
N VAL A 15 6.03 -9.64 -8.72
CA VAL A 15 6.44 -8.49 -7.91
C VAL A 15 5.63 -8.47 -6.61
N ASN A 16 6.32 -8.44 -5.47
CA ASN A 16 5.69 -8.33 -4.17
C ASN A 16 5.56 -6.86 -3.78
N CYS A 17 4.43 -6.24 -4.13
CA CYS A 17 4.11 -4.89 -3.68
C CYS A 17 3.59 -4.90 -2.24
N TYR A 18 3.97 -3.90 -1.45
CA TYR A 18 3.46 -3.72 -0.09
C TYR A 18 2.83 -2.35 0.11
N VAL A 19 1.70 -2.31 0.79
CA VAL A 19 1.10 -1.08 1.31
C VAL A 19 1.27 -1.08 2.82
N ILE A 20 2.00 -0.08 3.33
CA ILE A 20 2.17 0.15 4.77
C ILE A 20 1.33 1.36 5.14
N SER A 21 0.47 1.23 6.15
CA SER A 21 -0.40 2.32 6.60
C SER A 21 -0.37 2.51 8.11
N ASP A 22 -0.54 3.75 8.56
CA ASP A 22 -0.80 4.07 9.96
C ASP A 22 -2.28 4.38 10.18
N ALA A 23 -2.94 3.59 11.01
CA ALA A 23 -4.36 3.77 11.30
C ALA A 23 -4.68 5.08 12.03
N SER A 24 -3.68 5.70 12.67
CA SER A 24 -3.82 6.92 13.47
C SER A 24 -3.84 8.18 12.60
N THR A 25 -2.86 8.31 11.71
CA THR A 25 -2.71 9.46 10.80
C THR A 25 -3.43 9.26 9.46
N LYS A 26 -3.81 8.02 9.13
CA LYS A 26 -4.34 7.64 7.81
C LYS A 26 -3.34 7.89 6.68
N GLU A 27 -2.05 7.89 6.97
CA GLU A 27 -1.00 7.98 5.96
C GLU A 27 -0.57 6.60 5.50
N ALA A 28 -0.11 6.49 4.26
CA ALA A 28 0.39 5.24 3.69
C ALA A 28 1.60 5.42 2.77
N VAL A 29 2.36 4.33 2.64
CA VAL A 29 3.51 4.16 1.74
C VAL A 29 3.30 2.92 0.90
N VAL A 30 3.56 3.04 -0.40
CA VAL A 30 3.65 1.89 -1.31
C VAL A 30 5.11 1.53 -1.49
N ILE A 31 5.43 0.24 -1.50
CA ILE A 31 6.78 -0.29 -1.72
C ILE A 31 6.71 -1.27 -2.89
N ASP A 32 7.68 -1.16 -3.79
CA ASP A 32 7.80 -1.97 -5.01
C ASP A 32 6.50 -2.00 -5.85
N PRO A 33 5.99 -0.82 -6.27
CA PRO A 33 4.82 -0.75 -7.13
C PRO A 33 5.07 -1.48 -8.46
N GLY A 34 4.01 -2.04 -9.02
CA GLY A 34 4.04 -2.74 -10.30
C GLY A 34 2.69 -2.68 -11.01
N LEU A 35 2.51 -3.60 -11.96
CA LEU A 35 1.25 -3.74 -12.71
C LEU A 35 0.48 -4.99 -12.26
N PRO A 36 -0.86 -4.97 -12.28
CA PRO A 36 -1.69 -3.83 -12.65
C PRO A 36 -1.91 -2.88 -11.44
N ALA A 37 -1.86 -1.56 -11.70
CA ALA A 37 -1.80 -0.53 -10.64
C ALA A 37 -3.14 -0.31 -9.91
N ASP A 38 -4.25 -0.69 -10.54
CA ASP A 38 -5.60 -0.72 -9.96
C ASP A 38 -5.67 -1.59 -8.69
N LYS A 39 -5.01 -2.76 -8.70
CA LYS A 39 -4.91 -3.62 -7.51
C LYS A 39 -4.23 -2.96 -6.33
N ILE A 40 -3.29 -2.04 -6.58
CA ILE A 40 -2.64 -1.24 -5.53
C ILE A 40 -3.63 -0.17 -5.05
N ALA A 41 -4.27 0.54 -5.97
CA ALA A 41 -5.23 1.61 -5.67
C ALA A 41 -6.41 1.12 -4.81
N GLU A 42 -6.91 -0.10 -5.04
CA GLU A 42 -7.94 -0.72 -4.21
C GLU A 42 -7.56 -0.82 -2.72
N GLN A 43 -6.27 -1.00 -2.41
CA GLN A 43 -5.77 -1.10 -1.04
C GLN A 43 -5.52 0.27 -0.38
N LEU A 44 -5.57 1.35 -1.14
CA LEU A 44 -5.28 2.71 -0.69
C LEU A 44 -6.54 3.49 -0.30
N ASN A 45 -7.70 2.83 -0.26
CA ASN A 45 -8.95 3.48 0.09
C ASN A 45 -8.94 4.00 1.54
N GLY A 46 -9.27 5.28 1.73
CA GLY A 46 -9.34 5.91 3.04
C GLY A 46 -7.98 6.23 3.68
N VAL A 47 -6.89 6.18 2.91
CA VAL A 47 -5.56 6.65 3.33
C VAL A 47 -4.98 7.67 2.35
N THR A 48 -4.10 8.53 2.85
CA THR A 48 -3.33 9.48 2.04
C THR A 48 -1.95 8.89 1.75
N VAL A 49 -1.64 8.64 0.48
CA VAL A 49 -0.31 8.18 0.08
C VAL A 49 0.68 9.31 0.18
N ARG A 50 1.77 9.08 0.90
CA ARG A 50 2.88 10.04 1.03
C ARG A 50 4.06 9.70 0.13
N TRP A 51 4.29 8.40 -0.10
CA TRP A 51 5.42 7.88 -0.89
C TRP A 51 5.01 6.61 -1.65
N ILE A 52 5.65 6.39 -2.80
CA ILE A 52 5.50 5.24 -3.69
C ILE A 52 6.89 4.75 -4.09
#